data_AF-A0A022Q2U5-F1
#
_entry.id   AF-A0A022Q2U5-F1
#
_cell.length_a   1.000
_cell.length_b   1.000
_cell.length_c   1.000
_cell.angle_alpha   90.00
_cell.angle_beta   90.00
_cell.angle_gamma   90.00
#
_symmetry.space_group_name_H-M   'P 1'
#
loop_
_entity.id
_entity.type
_entity.pdbx_description
1 polymer ?
#
loop_
_entity_poly.entity_id
_entity_poly.type
_entity_poly.pdbx_seq_one_letter_code
_entity_poly.pdbx_strand_id
1 'polypeptide(L)'
;MSAIATAAALSLPISLSCASKFSNKRCVRGGFGVFAVLGEEGGLVERKNTWTIFNVEDPRSKVPQYKNKFLDANQALEVARYDLQYCDWKARQDVLTIMHLHEKVVEVLNPLAREFKSIDTLRKELAELQEELSLAHNQVHISEARVSTALDKLAYMETLINEKIVQERNTTDAELSLATPSTSTESLETVKNRQPKRNLNVSGPVKPYDAGLKNFWYPVAFSADLKNDTMIPLDCFEKPWVIFRGKDGKPGCVRNTCAHRACPLDLGTVNEGRIQCPYHGWEYSTDGKCEKMPSTKFVNVKIKALPCFEQEGMIWIWPGDDPPTANIPSLLPPSGFQIHAEIVMELPVEHGLLLDNLLDLAHAPFTHTSTFAKGWSVPSLVKFLTPQSGLEGYWDPYPIDMEFKPPCIVLSTIGISKPGKLEGQSTKECTTHLHQLHVCLPSSRQKTRLLYRMSLDFAPILKHVPFMEYLWRHFAEKVLNEDLRLVLGQQQRMIDGENVWNWPVSYDKLGVRYRQWRDSVDRGSKRLPFTKSP
;
A
#
# COMPACT_ATOMS: atom_id res chain seq x y z
N MET A 1 -38.72 3.78 -8.89
CA MET A 1 -38.55 4.47 -10.19
C MET A 1 -38.10 3.41 -11.21
N SER A 2 -38.92 3.15 -12.23
CA SER A 2 -38.60 2.21 -13.32
C SER A 2 -37.49 2.78 -14.20
N ALA A 3 -36.41 2.03 -14.39
CA ALA A 3 -35.42 2.29 -15.43
C ALA A 3 -35.59 1.25 -16.54
N ILE A 4 -36.12 1.72 -17.67
CA ILE A 4 -36.21 1.01 -18.94
C ILE A 4 -34.83 1.16 -19.62
N ALA A 5 -34.14 0.06 -19.90
CA ALA A 5 -32.92 0.06 -20.70
C ALA A 5 -33.25 -0.46 -22.11
N THR A 6 -33.37 0.46 -23.06
CA THR A 6 -33.39 0.22 -24.50
C THR A 6 -31.99 -0.16 -24.99
N ALA A 7 -31.85 -1.36 -25.55
CA ALA A 7 -30.62 -1.78 -26.23
C ALA A 7 -30.59 -1.19 -27.65
N ALA A 8 -29.58 -0.37 -27.93
CA ALA A 8 -29.29 0.15 -29.25
C ALA A 8 -28.66 -0.95 -30.13
N ALA A 9 -29.21 -1.14 -31.33
CA ALA A 9 -28.68 -2.03 -32.34
C ALA A 9 -27.41 -1.43 -32.97
N LEU A 10 -26.29 -2.15 -32.85
CA LEU A 10 -25.08 -1.88 -33.63
C LEU A 10 -25.27 -2.47 -35.03
N SER A 11 -25.66 -1.65 -36.00
CA SER A 11 -25.62 -1.97 -37.42
C SER A 11 -24.20 -1.82 -37.96
N LEU A 12 -23.60 -2.90 -38.46
CA LEU A 12 -22.38 -2.84 -39.27
C LEU A 12 -22.73 -2.46 -40.73
N PRO A 13 -21.95 -1.59 -41.40
CA PRO A 13 -22.24 -1.16 -42.76
C PRO A 13 -21.64 -2.14 -43.77
N ILE A 14 -22.49 -2.85 -44.53
CA ILE A 14 -22.06 -3.50 -45.77
C ILE A 14 -22.56 -2.62 -46.92
N SER A 15 -21.63 -1.86 -47.49
CA SER A 15 -21.84 -1.05 -48.69
C SER A 15 -22.03 -1.96 -49.91
N LEU A 16 -23.25 -2.00 -50.45
CA LEU A 16 -23.53 -2.50 -51.79
C LEU A 16 -23.49 -1.32 -52.77
N SER A 17 -22.34 -1.09 -53.39
CA SER A 17 -22.22 -0.15 -54.51
C SER A 17 -22.83 -0.76 -55.76
N CYS A 18 -23.85 -0.12 -56.29
CA CYS A 18 -24.45 -0.43 -57.59
C CYS A 18 -23.49 -0.01 -58.70
N ALA A 19 -23.14 -0.92 -59.62
CA ALA A 19 -22.47 -0.58 -60.87
C ALA A 19 -23.16 -1.26 -62.06
N SER A 20 -23.40 -0.44 -63.07
CA SER A 20 -24.18 -0.63 -64.28
C SER A 20 -23.52 -1.52 -65.34
N LYS A 21 -24.39 -2.26 -66.07
CA LYS A 21 -24.27 -2.81 -67.45
C LYS A 21 -22.87 -2.78 -68.10
N PHE A 22 -22.33 -3.97 -68.43
CA PHE A 22 -21.64 -4.24 -69.70
C PHE A 22 -21.72 -5.74 -70.06
N SER A 23 -21.69 -6.00 -71.37
CA SER A 23 -22.12 -7.22 -72.06
C SER A 23 -21.09 -8.36 -72.16
N ASN A 24 -21.61 -9.57 -72.43
CA ASN A 24 -21.05 -10.64 -73.27
C ASN A 24 -19.68 -11.25 -72.94
N LYS A 25 -19.66 -12.48 -72.39
CA LYS A 25 -19.21 -13.74 -73.04
C LYS A 25 -18.96 -14.84 -71.99
N ARG A 26 -19.22 -16.09 -72.39
CA ARG A 26 -19.17 -17.34 -71.61
C ARG A 26 -17.92 -17.49 -70.72
N CYS A 27 -18.11 -17.89 -69.46
CA CYS A 27 -17.10 -18.65 -68.71
C CYS A 27 -17.76 -19.65 -67.73
N VAL A 28 -16.99 -20.68 -67.41
CA VAL A 28 -17.34 -22.02 -66.92
C VAL A 28 -17.97 -22.05 -65.51
N ARG A 29 -18.93 -22.97 -65.27
CA ARG A 29 -19.46 -23.30 -63.93
C ARG A 29 -18.34 -23.80 -63.02
N GLY A 30 -17.88 -22.97 -62.09
CA GLY A 30 -17.11 -23.39 -60.92
C GLY A 30 -18.03 -23.45 -59.69
N GLY A 31 -18.39 -24.66 -59.25
CA GLY A 31 -19.14 -24.84 -58.00
C GLY A 31 -18.20 -24.73 -56.79
N PHE A 32 -18.60 -23.96 -55.77
CA PHE A 32 -17.90 -23.89 -54.49
C PHE A 32 -18.41 -25.03 -53.58
N GLY A 33 -17.50 -25.83 -53.02
CA GLY A 33 -17.81 -26.86 -52.02
C GLY A 33 -17.39 -26.39 -50.63
N VAL A 34 -18.27 -26.56 -49.63
CA VAL A 34 -18.03 -26.21 -48.22
C VAL A 34 -17.67 -27.47 -47.44
N PHE A 35 -16.62 -27.39 -46.61
CA PHE A 35 -16.10 -28.50 -45.79
C PHE A 35 -16.68 -28.43 -44.38
N ALA A 36 -17.24 -29.52 -43.86
CA ALA A 36 -17.74 -29.61 -42.48
C ALA A 36 -16.79 -30.46 -41.62
N VAL A 37 -16.45 -29.98 -40.42
CA VAL A 37 -15.65 -30.71 -39.42
C VAL A 37 -16.57 -31.03 -38.24
N LEU A 38 -16.85 -32.31 -38.02
CA LEU A 38 -17.69 -32.80 -36.91
C LEU A 38 -16.79 -33.13 -35.71
N GLY A 39 -17.02 -32.47 -34.57
CA GLY A 39 -16.31 -32.71 -33.30
C GLY A 39 -17.04 -33.71 -32.39
N GLU A 40 -16.28 -34.51 -31.64
CA GLU A 40 -16.76 -35.58 -30.76
C GLU A 40 -17.47 -35.09 -29.47
N GLU A 41 -18.41 -35.90 -29.00
CA GLU A 41 -19.38 -35.63 -27.92
C GLU A 41 -18.82 -35.84 -26.51
N GLY A 42 -19.11 -34.90 -25.60
CA GLY A 42 -19.02 -35.07 -24.15
C GLY A 42 -20.40 -34.92 -23.50
N GLY A 43 -20.89 -35.99 -22.86
CA GLY A 43 -22.24 -36.07 -22.29
C GLY A 43 -22.43 -35.24 -21.02
N LEU A 44 -23.64 -34.69 -20.85
CA LEU A 44 -24.06 -33.99 -19.63
C LEU A 44 -25.48 -34.44 -19.23
N VAL A 45 -25.63 -34.76 -17.95
CA VAL A 45 -26.79 -35.39 -17.31
C VAL A 45 -27.90 -34.35 -17.07
N GLU A 46 -29.12 -34.63 -17.52
CA GLU A 46 -30.31 -33.81 -17.25
C GLU A 46 -30.84 -34.00 -15.81
N ARG A 47 -31.13 -32.91 -15.10
CA ARG A 47 -31.99 -32.89 -13.91
C ARG A 47 -33.05 -31.78 -14.03
N LYS A 48 -34.28 -32.11 -13.62
CA LYS A 48 -35.52 -31.33 -13.79
C LYS A 48 -35.42 -29.90 -13.25
N ASN A 49 -35.80 -28.92 -14.08
CA ASN A 49 -35.75 -27.49 -13.81
C ASN A 49 -37.16 -26.86 -13.79
N THR A 50 -37.35 -25.85 -12.92
CA THR A 50 -38.63 -25.22 -12.56
C THR A 50 -39.04 -24.04 -13.46
N TRP A 51 -38.18 -23.64 -14.41
CA TRP A 51 -38.34 -22.44 -15.25
C TRP A 51 -38.78 -22.82 -16.67
N THR A 52 -40.08 -22.87 -16.92
CA THR A 52 -40.69 -23.37 -18.17
C THR A 52 -40.37 -22.54 -19.42
N ILE A 53 -39.95 -21.28 -19.28
CA ILE A 53 -39.70 -20.34 -20.40
C ILE A 53 -38.41 -20.68 -21.18
N PHE A 54 -37.49 -21.42 -20.56
CA PHE A 54 -36.19 -21.80 -21.14
C PHE A 54 -36.07 -23.29 -21.46
N ASN A 55 -37.16 -24.06 -21.35
CA ASN A 55 -37.20 -25.45 -21.79
C ASN A 55 -37.23 -25.50 -23.31
N VAL A 56 -36.05 -25.62 -23.92
CA VAL A 56 -35.89 -25.84 -25.37
C VAL A 56 -35.25 -27.22 -25.54
N GLU A 57 -35.84 -28.06 -26.39
CA GLU A 57 -35.28 -29.40 -26.73
C GLU A 57 -33.91 -29.26 -27.41
N ASP A 58 -32.98 -30.19 -27.13
CA ASP A 58 -31.67 -30.22 -27.78
C ASP A 58 -31.81 -30.41 -29.31
N PRO A 59 -31.42 -29.41 -30.12
CA PRO A 59 -31.59 -29.47 -31.57
C PRO A 59 -30.71 -30.52 -32.24
N ARG A 60 -29.67 -31.05 -31.56
CA ARG A 60 -28.77 -32.08 -32.11
C ARG A 60 -29.50 -33.37 -32.49
N SER A 61 -30.62 -33.67 -31.80
CA SER A 61 -31.46 -34.84 -32.08
C SER A 61 -32.15 -34.81 -33.46
N LYS A 62 -32.21 -33.64 -34.11
CA LYS A 62 -32.95 -33.41 -35.37
C LYS A 62 -32.06 -33.00 -36.55
N VAL A 63 -30.73 -33.00 -36.38
CA VAL A 63 -29.79 -32.59 -37.42
C VAL A 63 -29.79 -33.61 -38.58
N PRO A 64 -30.01 -33.18 -39.84
CA PRO A 64 -29.95 -34.08 -40.99
C PRO A 64 -28.52 -34.61 -41.20
N GLN A 65 -28.36 -35.94 -41.26
CA GLN A 65 -27.08 -36.57 -41.56
C GLN A 65 -26.90 -36.78 -43.07
N TYR A 66 -25.95 -36.06 -43.67
CA TYR A 66 -25.60 -36.22 -45.09
C TYR A 66 -24.41 -37.16 -45.23
N LYS A 67 -24.53 -38.19 -46.08
CA LYS A 67 -23.47 -39.21 -46.30
C LYS A 67 -22.35 -38.75 -47.24
N ASN A 68 -22.49 -37.59 -47.89
CA ASN A 68 -21.53 -37.08 -48.88
C ASN A 68 -20.52 -36.13 -48.24
N LYS A 69 -19.27 -36.20 -48.69
CA LYS A 69 -18.15 -35.39 -48.19
C LYS A 69 -18.24 -33.89 -48.54
N PHE A 70 -19.15 -33.53 -49.45
CA PHE A 70 -19.40 -32.16 -49.90
C PHE A 70 -20.89 -31.87 -49.81
N LEU A 71 -21.23 -30.75 -49.18
CA LEU A 71 -22.60 -30.25 -49.10
C LEU A 71 -22.85 -29.26 -50.24
N ASP A 72 -24.04 -29.34 -50.85
CA ASP A 72 -24.50 -28.26 -51.72
C ASP A 72 -24.85 -27.01 -50.92
N ALA A 73 -25.06 -25.87 -51.60
CA ALA A 73 -25.30 -24.59 -50.93
C ALA A 73 -26.56 -24.59 -50.03
N ASN A 74 -27.61 -25.33 -50.39
CA ASN A 74 -28.84 -25.41 -49.59
C ASN A 74 -28.62 -26.32 -48.37
N GLN A 75 -27.88 -27.42 -48.53
CA GLN A 75 -27.49 -28.30 -47.44
C GLN A 75 -26.56 -27.58 -46.44
N ALA A 76 -25.61 -26.78 -46.91
CA ALA A 76 -24.75 -25.97 -46.05
C ALA A 76 -25.54 -24.90 -45.27
N LEU A 77 -26.54 -24.27 -45.89
CA LEU A 77 -27.45 -23.33 -45.24
C LEU A 77 -28.31 -24.01 -44.16
N GLU A 78 -28.78 -25.23 -44.40
CA GLU A 78 -29.50 -26.03 -43.41
C GLU A 78 -28.62 -26.38 -42.22
N VAL A 79 -27.38 -26.85 -42.44
CA VAL A 79 -26.43 -27.13 -41.34
C VAL A 79 -26.15 -25.88 -40.51
N ALA A 80 -25.86 -24.74 -41.16
CA ALA A 80 -25.64 -23.47 -40.48
C ALA A 80 -26.87 -23.00 -39.67
N ARG A 81 -28.09 -23.30 -40.13
CA ARG A 81 -29.33 -23.02 -39.39
C ARG A 81 -29.41 -23.86 -38.11
N TYR A 82 -29.08 -25.15 -38.17
CA TYR A 82 -29.06 -26.01 -36.98
C TYR A 82 -27.94 -25.62 -36.00
N ASP A 83 -26.77 -25.21 -36.49
CA ASP A 83 -25.69 -24.70 -35.65
C ASP A 83 -26.11 -23.41 -34.92
N LEU A 84 -26.80 -22.50 -35.59
CA LEU A 84 -27.35 -21.29 -34.96
C LEU A 84 -28.40 -21.63 -33.90
N GLN A 85 -29.26 -22.62 -34.15
CA GLN A 85 -30.24 -23.11 -33.17
C GLN A 85 -29.56 -23.76 -31.97
N TYR A 86 -28.47 -24.51 -32.18
CA TYR A 86 -27.67 -25.09 -31.11
C TYR A 86 -26.97 -24.02 -30.26
N CYS A 87 -26.39 -23.01 -30.89
CA CYS A 87 -25.81 -21.87 -30.18
C CYS A 87 -26.84 -21.11 -29.34
N ASP A 88 -28.05 -20.88 -29.86
CA ASP A 88 -29.16 -20.27 -29.08
C ASP A 88 -29.58 -21.16 -27.91
N TRP A 89 -29.75 -22.47 -28.14
CA TRP A 89 -30.06 -23.44 -27.08
C TRP A 89 -28.99 -23.45 -25.99
N LYS A 90 -27.71 -23.49 -26.37
CA LYS A 90 -26.57 -23.53 -25.44
C LYS A 90 -26.47 -22.23 -24.63
N ALA A 91 -26.66 -21.07 -25.27
CA ALA A 91 -26.70 -19.78 -24.59
C ALA A 91 -27.82 -19.73 -23.54
N ARG A 92 -29.01 -20.26 -23.85
CA ARG A 92 -30.11 -20.35 -22.88
C ARG A 92 -29.79 -21.27 -21.69
N GLN A 93 -29.13 -22.41 -21.93
CA GLN A 93 -28.67 -23.30 -20.86
C GLN A 93 -27.60 -22.65 -19.97
N ASP A 94 -26.69 -21.90 -20.56
CA ASP A 94 -25.66 -21.17 -19.80
C ASP A 94 -26.28 -20.06 -18.96
N VAL A 95 -27.28 -19.32 -19.49
CA VAL A 95 -28.05 -18.33 -18.72
C VAL A 95 -28.81 -18.97 -17.57
N LEU A 96 -29.47 -20.11 -17.78
CA LEU A 96 -30.13 -20.87 -16.71
C LEU A 96 -29.15 -21.28 -15.61
N THR A 97 -27.95 -21.72 -16.00
CA THR A 97 -26.90 -22.10 -15.06
C THR A 97 -26.44 -20.90 -14.25
N ILE A 98 -26.23 -19.75 -14.87
CA ILE A 98 -25.87 -18.49 -14.20
C ILE A 98 -26.98 -18.07 -13.22
N MET A 99 -28.24 -18.11 -13.64
CA MET A 99 -29.37 -17.75 -12.78
C MET A 99 -29.47 -18.66 -11.54
N HIS A 100 -29.28 -19.97 -11.72
CA HIS A 100 -29.29 -20.92 -10.60
C HIS A 100 -28.12 -20.70 -9.64
N LEU A 101 -26.93 -20.39 -10.16
CA LEU A 101 -25.78 -20.04 -9.32
C LEU A 101 -26.00 -18.71 -8.59
N HIS A 102 -26.63 -17.73 -9.24
CA HIS A 102 -26.98 -16.46 -8.62
C HIS A 102 -27.97 -16.65 -7.47
N GLU A 103 -29.00 -17.49 -7.63
CA GLU A 103 -29.97 -17.80 -6.59
C GLU A 103 -29.29 -18.45 -5.37
N LYS A 104 -28.35 -19.38 -5.58
CA LYS A 104 -27.53 -19.96 -4.52
C LYS A 104 -26.66 -18.94 -3.80
N VAL A 105 -26.07 -17.99 -4.53
CA VAL A 105 -25.30 -16.89 -3.95
C VAL A 105 -26.22 -16.01 -3.08
N VAL A 106 -27.41 -15.69 -3.55
CA VAL A 106 -28.41 -14.92 -2.79
C VAL A 106 -28.87 -15.68 -1.54
N GLU A 107 -29.08 -16.99 -1.60
CA GLU A 107 -29.41 -17.82 -0.43
C GLU A 107 -28.29 -17.85 0.62
N VAL A 108 -27.02 -17.84 0.20
CA VAL A 108 -25.85 -17.77 1.11
C VAL A 108 -25.67 -16.35 1.68
N LEU A 109 -25.90 -15.32 0.87
CA LEU A 109 -25.68 -13.93 1.27
C LEU A 109 -26.85 -13.33 2.07
N ASN A 110 -28.09 -13.79 1.90
CA ASN A 110 -29.25 -13.25 2.63
C ASN A 110 -29.17 -13.41 4.16
N PRO A 111 -28.71 -14.56 4.71
CA PRO A 111 -28.44 -14.69 6.14
C PRO A 111 -27.33 -13.75 6.62
N LEU A 112 -26.26 -13.59 5.82
CA LEU A 112 -25.16 -12.65 6.13
C LEU A 112 -25.64 -11.20 6.11
N ALA A 113 -26.53 -10.82 5.18
CA ALA A 113 -27.13 -9.49 5.11
C ALA A 113 -28.09 -9.18 6.27
N ARG A 114 -28.62 -10.20 6.96
CA ARG A 114 -29.45 -10.02 8.17
C ARG A 114 -28.63 -9.79 9.44
N GLU A 115 -27.35 -10.18 9.45
CA GLU A 115 -26.43 -9.94 10.58
C GLU A 115 -25.77 -8.55 10.55
N PHE A 116 -25.71 -7.90 9.38
CA PHE A 116 -25.27 -6.51 9.27
C PHE A 116 -26.44 -5.56 9.53
N LYS A 117 -26.35 -4.76 10.61
CA LYS A 117 -27.26 -3.64 10.85
C LYS A 117 -27.29 -2.73 9.62
N SER A 118 -28.48 -2.27 9.22
CA SER A 118 -28.62 -1.36 8.09
C SER A 118 -27.81 -0.07 8.32
N ILE A 119 -27.34 0.55 7.25
CA ILE A 119 -26.57 1.81 7.34
C ILE A 119 -27.35 2.88 8.12
N ASP A 120 -28.68 2.90 8.03
CA ASP A 120 -29.53 3.85 8.76
C ASP A 120 -29.61 3.55 10.26
N THR A 121 -29.58 2.28 10.66
CA THR A 121 -29.51 1.92 12.09
C THR A 121 -28.15 2.25 12.69
N LEU A 122 -27.06 2.02 11.94
CA LEU A 122 -25.71 2.44 12.34
C LEU A 122 -25.59 3.97 12.44
N ARG A 123 -26.20 4.72 11.51
CA ARG A 123 -26.26 6.19 11.57
C ARG A 123 -27.00 6.69 12.81
N LYS A 124 -28.09 6.02 13.19
CA LYS A 124 -28.86 6.36 14.38
C LYS A 124 -28.05 6.12 15.66
N GLU A 125 -27.40 4.96 15.77
CA GLU A 125 -26.52 4.63 16.90
C GLU A 125 -25.32 5.60 16.98
N LEU A 126 -24.75 5.99 15.82
CA LEU A 126 -23.68 7.00 15.78
C LEU A 126 -24.15 8.37 16.27
N ALA A 127 -25.37 8.78 15.92
CA ALA A 127 -25.95 10.04 16.37
C ALA A 127 -26.21 10.03 17.88
N GLU A 128 -26.73 8.93 18.43
CA GLU A 128 -26.92 8.75 19.87
C GLU A 128 -25.58 8.80 20.63
N LEU A 129 -24.54 8.12 20.11
CA LEU A 129 -23.20 8.18 20.69
C LEU A 129 -22.56 9.57 20.61
N GLN A 130 -22.82 10.33 19.55
CA GLN A 130 -22.35 11.72 19.43
C GLN A 130 -23.01 12.64 20.46
N GLU A 131 -24.29 12.41 20.76
CA GLU A 131 -25.02 13.15 21.80
C GLU A 131 -24.47 12.82 23.20
N GLU A 132 -24.26 11.54 23.51
CA GLU A 132 -23.63 11.11 24.76
C GLU A 132 -22.22 11.70 24.94
N LEU A 133 -21.42 11.72 23.88
CA LEU A 133 -20.08 12.31 23.90
C LEU A 133 -20.12 13.83 24.12
N SER A 134 -21.10 14.53 23.54
CA SER A 134 -21.30 15.96 23.76
C SER A 134 -21.65 16.27 25.22
N LEU A 135 -22.53 15.46 25.82
CA LEU A 135 -22.88 15.59 27.24
C LEU A 135 -21.68 15.34 28.15
N ALA A 136 -20.86 14.32 27.85
CA ALA A 136 -19.64 14.04 28.59
C ALA A 136 -18.62 15.20 28.50
N HIS A 137 -18.44 15.80 27.31
CA HIS A 137 -17.57 16.96 27.14
C HIS A 137 -18.04 18.18 27.96
N ASN A 138 -19.35 18.46 27.98
CA ASN A 138 -19.89 19.53 28.81
C ASN A 138 -19.62 19.30 30.30
N GLN A 139 -19.71 18.05 30.77
CA GLN A 139 -19.41 17.69 32.14
C GLN A 139 -17.92 17.88 32.50
N VAL A 140 -17.02 17.64 31.55
CA VAL A 140 -15.58 17.91 31.71
C VAL A 140 -15.34 19.42 31.83
N HIS A 141 -15.93 20.25 30.97
CA HIS A 141 -15.81 21.71 31.08
C HIS A 141 -16.35 22.27 32.40
N ILE A 142 -17.46 21.73 32.91
CA ILE A 142 -17.99 22.10 34.23
C ILE A 142 -16.99 21.71 35.33
N SER A 143 -16.35 20.55 35.22
CA SER A 143 -15.36 20.07 36.19
C SER A 143 -14.08 20.93 36.14
N GLU A 144 -13.62 21.29 34.96
CA GLU A 144 -12.50 22.21 34.73
C GLU A 144 -12.75 23.58 35.38
N ALA A 145 -13.93 24.18 35.16
CA ALA A 145 -14.32 25.44 35.79
C ALA A 145 -14.33 25.37 37.32
N ARG A 146 -14.77 24.24 37.90
CA ARG A 146 -14.75 24.00 39.35
C ARG A 146 -13.33 23.91 39.89
N VAL A 147 -12.43 23.22 39.19
CA VAL A 147 -11.01 23.11 39.58
C VAL A 147 -10.34 24.47 39.51
N SER A 148 -10.56 25.24 38.44
CA SER A 148 -10.05 26.60 38.30
C SER A 148 -10.48 27.49 39.47
N THR A 149 -11.77 27.47 39.82
CA THR A 149 -12.30 28.22 40.98
C THR A 149 -11.68 27.77 42.31
N ALA A 150 -11.38 26.48 42.47
CA ALA A 150 -10.73 25.96 43.67
C ALA A 150 -9.26 26.42 43.76
N LEU A 151 -8.55 26.44 42.64
CA LEU A 151 -7.18 26.96 42.56
C LEU A 151 -7.13 28.46 42.88
N ASP A 152 -8.07 29.26 42.37
CA ASP A 152 -8.16 30.69 42.69
C ASP A 152 -8.37 30.92 44.20
N LYS A 153 -9.22 30.11 44.85
CA LYS A 153 -9.43 30.16 46.30
C LYS A 153 -8.17 29.78 47.08
N LEU A 154 -7.43 28.77 46.62
CA LEU A 154 -6.17 28.37 47.24
C LEU A 154 -5.11 29.48 47.12
N ALA A 155 -4.99 30.10 45.95
CA ALA A 155 -4.10 31.24 45.74
C ALA A 155 -4.46 32.42 46.67
N TYR A 156 -5.75 32.72 46.83
CA TYR A 156 -6.21 33.75 47.77
C TYR A 156 -5.92 33.40 49.24
N MET A 157 -6.07 32.14 49.63
CA MET A 157 -5.70 31.70 50.97
C MET A 157 -4.19 31.80 51.21
N GLU A 158 -3.39 31.45 50.20
CA GLU A 158 -1.94 31.59 50.24
C GLU A 158 -1.51 33.06 50.42
N THR A 159 -2.16 34.00 49.71
CA THR A 159 -1.88 35.43 49.92
C THR A 159 -2.21 35.89 51.33
N LEU A 160 -3.35 35.48 51.89
CA LEU A 160 -3.74 35.83 53.27
C LEU A 160 -2.77 35.25 54.31
N ILE A 161 -2.32 34.01 54.11
CA ILE A 161 -1.35 33.36 55.00
C ILE A 161 0.00 34.08 54.91
N ASN A 162 0.47 34.40 53.70
CA ASN A 162 1.72 35.13 53.52
C ASN A 162 1.67 36.54 54.11
N GLU A 163 0.57 37.26 53.97
CA GLU A 163 0.37 38.56 54.62
C GLU A 163 0.42 38.44 56.15
N LYS A 164 -0.23 37.42 56.72
CA LYS A 164 -0.22 37.17 58.17
C LYS A 164 1.17 36.76 58.67
N ILE A 165 1.90 35.94 57.92
CA ILE A 165 3.29 35.55 58.24
C ILE A 165 4.22 36.77 58.19
N VAL A 166 4.06 37.67 57.22
CA VAL A 166 4.84 38.92 57.15
C VAL A 166 4.50 39.83 58.33
N GLN A 167 3.24 39.87 58.74
CA GLN A 167 2.80 40.63 59.92
C GLN A 167 3.39 40.06 61.21
N GLU A 168 3.41 38.73 61.36
CA GLU A 168 4.02 38.03 62.49
C GLU A 168 5.56 38.21 62.51
N ARG A 169 6.23 38.11 61.35
CA ARG A 169 7.68 38.38 61.21
C ARG A 169 8.05 39.83 61.56
N ASN A 170 7.26 40.82 61.13
CA ASN A 170 7.51 42.21 61.49
C ASN A 170 7.34 42.47 63.00
N THR A 171 6.51 41.69 63.69
CA THR A 171 6.45 41.70 65.17
C THR A 171 7.59 40.94 65.83
N THR A 172 8.17 39.92 65.19
CA THR A 172 9.30 39.13 65.77
C THR A 172 10.68 39.72 65.46
N ASP A 173 10.87 40.39 64.33
CA ASP A 173 12.12 41.08 63.96
C ASP A 173 12.35 42.38 64.76
N ALA A 174 11.32 42.89 65.45
CA ALA A 174 11.46 43.91 66.49
C ALA A 174 12.03 43.35 67.82
N GLU A 175 12.04 42.02 68.01
CA GLU A 175 12.41 41.35 69.27
C GLU A 175 13.65 40.43 69.17
N LEU A 176 14.24 40.20 67.99
CA LEU A 176 15.39 39.30 67.81
C LEU A 176 16.59 39.94 67.09
N SER A 177 17.03 41.09 67.60
CA SER A 177 18.43 41.49 67.48
C SER A 177 19.24 40.92 68.65
N LEU A 178 19.54 39.61 68.63
CA LEU A 178 20.65 39.00 69.39
C LEU A 178 20.81 37.52 69.03
N ALA A 179 22.05 37.20 68.64
CA ALA A 179 22.71 35.88 68.59
C ALA A 179 22.59 34.99 67.33
N THR A 180 23.74 34.92 66.65
CA THR A 180 24.21 34.05 65.56
C THR A 180 24.55 32.59 66.00
N PRO A 181 24.84 31.67 65.04
CA PRO A 181 24.38 30.28 65.09
C PRO A 181 25.49 29.22 65.17
N SER A 182 25.07 27.97 65.44
CA SER A 182 25.74 26.70 65.08
C SER A 182 24.70 25.59 65.35
N THR A 183 24.61 24.43 64.69
CA THR A 183 25.62 23.59 64.05
C THR A 183 24.92 22.61 63.10
N SER A 184 25.65 22.22 62.06
CA SER A 184 25.43 21.19 61.05
C SER A 184 25.14 19.77 61.55
N THR A 185 24.43 18.97 60.75
CA THR A 185 24.78 17.55 60.58
C THR A 185 24.37 17.04 59.19
N GLU A 186 25.37 16.70 58.39
CA GLU A 186 25.28 16.03 57.09
C GLU A 186 25.01 14.53 57.27
N SER A 187 24.18 13.96 56.39
CA SER A 187 24.10 12.51 56.17
C SER A 187 24.40 12.21 54.71
N LEU A 188 25.51 11.49 54.47
CA LEU A 188 25.96 10.99 53.18
C LEU A 188 24.98 9.94 52.62
N GLU A 189 24.40 10.21 51.44
CA GLU A 189 23.90 9.18 50.53
C GLU A 189 24.86 9.04 49.34
N THR A 190 25.48 7.87 49.22
CA THR A 190 26.37 7.51 48.10
C THR A 190 25.54 7.17 46.86
N VAL A 191 25.07 8.19 46.15
CA VAL A 191 24.43 8.02 44.83
C VAL A 191 25.51 7.69 43.80
N LYS A 192 25.48 6.47 43.27
CA LYS A 192 26.26 6.08 42.09
C LYS A 192 25.96 7.03 40.94
N ASN A 193 26.94 7.87 40.63
CA ASN A 193 26.94 8.87 39.59
C ASN A 193 26.75 8.22 38.21
N ARG A 194 25.49 8.00 37.79
CA ARG A 194 25.17 7.67 36.39
C ARG A 194 25.44 8.93 35.60
N GLN A 195 26.43 8.88 34.71
CA GLN A 195 26.70 9.98 33.80
C GLN A 195 25.40 10.42 33.11
N PRO A 196 25.14 11.74 33.00
CA PRO A 196 23.95 12.25 32.33
C PRO A 196 23.94 11.71 30.91
N LYS A 197 22.85 11.00 30.55
CA LYS A 197 22.62 10.57 29.17
C LYS A 197 22.74 11.81 28.28
N ARG A 198 23.69 11.77 27.35
CA ARG A 198 23.89 12.80 26.32
C ARG A 198 22.52 13.10 25.71
N ASN A 199 22.02 14.34 25.86
CA ASN A 199 20.76 14.75 25.27
C ASN A 199 20.84 14.51 23.76
N LEU A 200 20.02 13.59 23.26
CA LEU A 200 19.97 13.23 21.85
C LEU A 200 19.29 14.38 21.09
N ASN A 201 20.08 15.26 20.49
CA ASN A 201 19.58 16.25 19.54
C ASN A 201 19.34 15.61 18.16
N VAL A 202 18.48 14.59 18.16
CA VAL A 202 17.97 13.88 16.96
C VAL A 202 16.47 14.15 16.76
N SER A 203 15.92 15.02 17.60
CA SER A 203 14.52 15.42 17.60
C SER A 203 14.41 16.82 17.01
N GLY A 204 13.55 17.02 16.02
CA GLY A 204 13.35 18.30 15.36
C GLY A 204 12.49 18.15 14.09
N PRO A 205 12.06 19.25 13.47
CA PRO A 205 11.25 19.20 12.26
C PRO A 205 12.04 18.55 11.11
N VAL A 206 11.34 17.82 10.23
CA VAL A 206 11.96 17.22 9.04
C VAL A 206 12.57 18.30 8.17
N LYS A 207 13.90 18.21 8.01
CA LYS A 207 14.68 19.10 7.15
C LYS A 207 14.50 18.71 5.68
N PRO A 208 14.79 19.64 4.74
CA PRO A 208 14.96 19.27 3.34
C PRO A 208 15.91 18.08 3.19
N TYR A 209 15.64 17.22 2.20
CA TYR A 209 16.47 16.06 1.93
C TYR A 209 17.91 16.47 1.60
N ASP A 210 18.85 16.02 2.42
CA ASP A 210 20.27 16.19 2.14
C ASP A 210 20.68 15.40 0.88
N ALA A 211 21.76 15.83 0.24
CA ALA A 211 22.31 15.13 -0.92
C ALA A 211 22.77 13.71 -0.56
N GLY A 212 23.31 13.51 0.65
CA GLY A 212 23.80 12.21 1.13
C GLY A 212 22.72 11.14 1.17
N LEU A 213 21.47 11.49 1.51
CA LEU A 213 20.36 10.53 1.53
C LEU A 213 20.01 10.03 0.13
N LYS A 214 20.31 10.79 -0.93
CA LYS A 214 20.05 10.35 -2.32
C LYS A 214 21.07 9.31 -2.80
N ASN A 215 22.24 9.24 -2.16
CA ASN A 215 23.35 8.37 -2.54
C ASN A 215 23.17 6.94 -2.00
N PHE A 216 21.99 6.36 -2.24
CA PHE A 216 21.62 4.98 -1.92
C PHE A 216 20.80 4.37 -3.06
N TRP A 217 20.73 3.04 -3.09
CA TRP A 217 19.81 2.31 -3.95
C TRP A 217 18.41 2.29 -3.34
N TYR A 218 17.41 2.66 -4.15
CA TYR A 218 16.01 2.71 -3.76
C TYR A 218 15.18 1.75 -4.63
N PRO A 219 14.45 0.79 -4.03
CA PRO A 219 13.42 0.04 -4.74
C PRO A 219 12.21 0.95 -4.96
N VAL A 220 11.69 1.01 -6.19
CA VAL A 220 10.64 1.98 -6.56
C VAL A 220 9.39 1.37 -7.18
N ALA A 221 9.51 0.16 -7.71
CA ALA A 221 8.38 -0.62 -8.21
C ALA A 221 8.70 -2.12 -8.13
N PHE A 222 7.67 -2.96 -8.11
CA PHE A 222 7.82 -4.39 -8.35
C PHE A 222 8.02 -4.64 -9.84
N SER A 223 8.87 -5.59 -10.19
CA SER A 223 9.14 -5.98 -11.58
C SER A 223 7.88 -6.38 -12.35
N ALA A 224 6.95 -7.04 -11.66
CA ALA A 224 5.70 -7.55 -12.22
C ALA A 224 4.73 -6.42 -12.65
N ASP A 225 4.83 -5.24 -12.02
CA ASP A 225 4.01 -4.09 -12.37
C ASP A 225 4.48 -3.43 -13.67
N LEU A 226 5.78 -3.48 -13.94
CA LEU A 226 6.37 -2.88 -15.14
C LEU A 226 6.36 -3.87 -16.30
N LYS A 227 5.25 -3.91 -17.04
CA LYS A 227 5.08 -4.74 -18.25
C LYS A 227 5.77 -4.08 -19.46
N ASN A 228 6.01 -4.87 -20.50
CA ASN A 228 6.47 -4.34 -21.79
C ASN A 228 5.47 -3.30 -22.32
N ASP A 229 5.99 -2.27 -22.99
CA ASP A 229 5.23 -1.16 -23.56
C ASP A 229 4.35 -0.37 -22.56
N THR A 230 4.56 -0.57 -21.26
CA THR A 230 3.96 0.22 -20.18
C THR A 230 5.01 1.10 -19.51
N MET A 231 4.54 2.05 -18.71
CA MET A 231 5.40 2.90 -17.90
C MET A 231 4.76 3.18 -16.55
N ILE A 232 5.59 3.50 -15.56
CA ILE A 232 5.15 3.83 -14.21
C ILE A 232 5.71 5.21 -13.85
N PRO A 233 4.87 6.24 -13.66
CA PRO A 233 5.32 7.50 -13.08
C PRO A 233 5.57 7.33 -11.58
N LEU A 234 6.57 8.06 -11.07
CA LEU A 234 6.87 8.13 -9.65
C LEU A 234 7.54 9.45 -9.29
N ASP A 235 7.30 9.91 -8.07
CA ASP A 235 8.06 10.99 -7.47
C ASP A 235 9.15 10.40 -6.55
N CYS A 236 10.37 10.93 -6.66
CA CYS A 236 11.47 10.55 -5.78
C CYS A 236 12.33 11.80 -5.49
N PHE A 237 12.43 12.17 -4.22
CA PHE A 237 13.10 13.40 -3.75
C PHE A 237 12.59 14.67 -4.44
N GLU A 238 11.27 14.87 -4.43
CA GLU A 238 10.56 16.04 -4.99
C GLU A 238 10.75 16.22 -6.50
N LYS A 239 11.17 15.16 -7.19
CA LYS A 239 11.48 15.15 -8.62
C LYS A 239 10.60 14.11 -9.32
N PRO A 240 9.92 14.46 -10.43
CA PRO A 240 9.10 13.52 -11.16
C PRO A 240 9.96 12.65 -12.09
N TRP A 241 9.74 11.35 -12.04
CA TRP A 241 10.44 10.34 -12.83
C TRP A 241 9.44 9.39 -13.48
N VAL A 242 9.88 8.70 -14.51
CA VAL A 242 9.10 7.67 -15.17
C VAL A 242 10.00 6.49 -15.50
N ILE A 243 9.55 5.30 -15.13
CA ILE A 243 10.24 4.04 -15.44
C ILE A 243 9.53 3.32 -16.58
N PHE A 244 10.29 2.76 -17.49
CA PHE A 244 9.80 1.96 -18.62
C PHE A 244 10.87 0.96 -19.07
N ARG A 245 10.48 -0.07 -19.82
CA ARG A 245 11.42 -1.05 -20.37
C ARG A 245 11.92 -0.60 -21.75
N GLY A 246 13.23 -0.75 -21.95
CA GLY A 246 13.86 -0.63 -23.26
C GLY A 246 13.53 -1.82 -24.15
N LYS A 247 13.98 -1.75 -25.42
CA LYS A 247 13.77 -2.83 -26.40
C LYS A 247 14.47 -4.14 -26.00
N ASP A 248 15.52 -4.03 -25.19
CA ASP A 248 16.24 -5.16 -24.60
C ASP A 248 15.54 -5.74 -23.36
N GLY A 249 14.37 -5.22 -22.99
CA GLY A 249 13.59 -5.64 -21.81
C GLY A 249 14.11 -5.06 -20.49
N LYS A 250 15.24 -4.33 -20.48
CA LYS A 250 15.81 -3.76 -19.26
C LYS A 250 15.08 -2.49 -18.86
N PRO A 251 14.84 -2.26 -17.56
CA PRO A 251 14.22 -1.02 -17.11
C PRO A 251 15.16 0.17 -17.24
N GLY A 252 14.62 1.33 -17.58
CA GLY A 252 15.26 2.64 -17.45
C GLY A 252 14.41 3.58 -16.61
N CYS A 253 15.04 4.57 -15.99
CA CYS A 253 14.38 5.62 -15.24
C CYS A 253 14.83 6.99 -15.78
N VAL A 254 13.90 7.73 -16.37
CA VAL A 254 14.19 9.05 -16.94
C VAL A 254 13.36 10.12 -16.27
N ARG A 255 13.85 11.36 -16.33
CA ARG A 255 13.12 12.54 -15.87
C ARG A 255 11.77 12.59 -16.60
N ASN A 256 10.68 12.67 -15.85
CA ASN A 256 9.34 12.76 -16.43
C ASN A 256 9.04 14.19 -16.91
N THR A 257 9.87 14.70 -17.82
CA THR A 257 9.82 16.07 -18.33
C THR A 257 10.49 16.11 -19.69
N CYS A 258 9.71 16.30 -20.75
CA CYS A 258 10.22 16.42 -22.12
C CYS A 258 11.14 17.65 -22.25
N ALA A 259 12.31 17.48 -22.88
CA ALA A 259 13.27 18.57 -23.07
C ALA A 259 12.76 19.72 -23.96
N HIS A 260 11.75 19.48 -24.80
CA HIS A 260 11.23 20.50 -25.71
C HIS A 260 10.40 21.57 -24.97
N ARG A 261 9.34 21.16 -24.27
CA ARG A 261 8.37 22.07 -23.61
C ARG A 261 7.91 21.57 -22.24
N ALA A 262 8.76 20.79 -21.57
CA ALA A 262 8.49 20.26 -20.24
C ALA A 262 7.18 19.46 -20.09
N CYS A 263 6.65 18.91 -21.20
CA CYS A 263 5.47 18.04 -21.16
C CYS A 263 5.78 16.77 -20.35
N PRO A 264 4.90 16.35 -19.42
CA PRO A 264 5.03 15.07 -18.74
C PRO A 264 5.03 13.94 -19.76
N LEU A 265 6.05 13.07 -19.70
CA LEU A 265 6.23 11.96 -20.62
C LEU A 265 5.31 10.79 -20.29
N ASP A 266 4.88 10.66 -19.05
CA ASP A 266 3.96 9.63 -18.56
C ASP A 266 2.53 9.75 -19.12
N LEU A 267 2.18 10.91 -19.68
CA LEU A 267 0.96 11.10 -20.46
C LEU A 267 1.05 10.54 -21.88
N GLY A 268 2.21 10.03 -22.29
CA GLY A 268 2.49 9.48 -23.60
C GLY A 268 2.34 7.96 -23.68
N THR A 269 3.14 7.33 -24.56
CA THR A 269 3.21 5.88 -24.71
C THR A 269 4.66 5.39 -24.74
N VAL A 270 4.88 4.08 -24.55
CA VAL A 270 6.17 3.45 -24.83
C VAL A 270 6.06 2.75 -26.18
N ASN A 271 6.93 3.10 -27.11
CA ASN A 271 6.97 2.54 -28.47
C ASN A 271 8.36 1.96 -28.73
N GLU A 272 8.43 0.65 -28.99
CA GLU A 272 9.68 -0.07 -29.27
C GLU A 272 10.79 0.18 -28.22
N GLY A 273 10.40 0.25 -26.95
CA GLY A 273 11.32 0.52 -25.84
C GLY A 273 11.82 1.96 -25.72
N ARG A 274 11.09 2.93 -26.31
CA ARG A 274 11.31 4.36 -26.13
C ARG A 274 10.05 5.04 -25.61
N ILE A 275 10.18 5.96 -24.67
CA ILE A 275 9.05 6.75 -24.19
C ILE A 275 8.78 7.90 -25.17
N GLN A 276 7.56 7.98 -25.68
CA GLN A 276 7.12 9.00 -26.64
C GLN A 276 6.37 10.11 -25.92
N CYS A 277 6.86 11.34 -26.04
CA CYS A 277 6.16 12.53 -25.57
C CYS A 277 4.84 12.72 -26.33
N PRO A 278 3.69 12.90 -25.65
CA PRO A 278 2.39 13.03 -26.31
C PRO A 278 2.24 14.35 -27.07
N TYR A 279 3.11 15.34 -26.82
CA TYR A 279 2.94 16.66 -27.40
C TYR A 279 3.41 16.75 -28.86
N HIS A 280 4.68 16.42 -29.12
CA HIS A 280 5.27 16.51 -30.47
C HIS A 280 5.97 15.20 -30.88
N GLY A 281 5.67 14.10 -30.20
CA GLY A 281 6.14 12.76 -30.55
C GLY A 281 7.65 12.53 -30.38
N TRP A 282 8.36 13.36 -29.60
CA TRP A 282 9.77 13.12 -29.31
C TRP A 282 9.93 11.83 -28.51
N GLU A 283 10.77 10.93 -28.97
CA GLU A 283 10.98 9.61 -28.35
C GLU A 283 12.34 9.55 -27.66
N TYR A 284 12.36 9.10 -26.41
CA TYR A 284 13.57 8.99 -25.59
C TYR A 284 13.85 7.53 -25.21
N SER A 285 15.11 7.12 -25.29
CA SER A 285 15.61 5.84 -24.80
C SER A 285 15.69 5.79 -23.26
N THR A 286 15.96 4.61 -22.71
CA THR A 286 16.10 4.36 -21.25
C THR A 286 17.25 5.14 -20.61
N ASP A 287 18.27 5.51 -21.38
CA ASP A 287 19.37 6.38 -20.91
C ASP A 287 19.07 7.88 -21.10
N GLY A 288 17.86 8.23 -21.58
CA GLY A 288 17.37 9.59 -21.73
C GLY A 288 17.76 10.29 -23.04
N LYS A 289 18.42 9.61 -23.98
CA LYS A 289 18.76 10.21 -25.29
C LYS A 289 17.49 10.35 -26.14
N CYS A 290 17.29 11.52 -26.74
CA CYS A 290 16.22 11.67 -27.73
C CYS A 290 16.66 11.00 -29.04
N GLU A 291 15.93 9.97 -29.47
CA GLU A 291 16.29 9.18 -30.65
C GLU A 291 15.43 9.51 -31.87
N LYS A 292 14.25 10.10 -31.66
CA LYS A 292 13.33 10.46 -32.75
C LYS A 292 12.60 11.78 -32.48
N MET A 293 12.48 12.59 -33.53
CA MET A 293 11.79 13.89 -33.53
C MET A 293 10.93 14.00 -34.80
N PRO A 294 9.68 13.49 -34.80
CA PRO A 294 8.90 13.37 -36.02
C PRO A 294 8.49 14.72 -36.64
N SER A 295 8.39 15.77 -35.83
CA SER A 295 7.88 17.08 -36.25
C SER A 295 8.96 18.13 -36.55
N THR A 296 10.25 17.76 -36.52
CA THR A 296 11.35 18.71 -36.77
C THR A 296 12.62 18.01 -37.24
N LYS A 297 13.61 18.78 -37.68
CA LYS A 297 14.96 18.27 -37.92
C LYS A 297 15.56 17.76 -36.60
N PHE A 298 16.21 16.61 -36.66
CA PHE A 298 16.83 15.99 -35.50
C PHE A 298 17.92 16.88 -34.91
N VAL A 299 17.88 17.06 -33.59
CA VAL A 299 18.94 17.72 -32.80
C VAL A 299 19.34 16.81 -31.64
N ASN A 300 20.63 16.79 -31.29
CA ASN A 300 21.11 15.90 -30.23
C ASN A 300 20.70 16.45 -28.85
N VAL A 301 19.67 15.87 -28.26
CA VAL A 301 19.10 16.28 -26.96
C VAL A 301 19.05 15.07 -26.04
N LYS A 302 19.30 15.30 -24.75
CA LYS A 302 19.26 14.28 -23.70
C LYS A 302 18.54 14.80 -22.47
N ILE A 303 17.65 14.00 -21.90
CA ILE A 303 17.05 14.24 -20.57
C ILE A 303 17.82 13.50 -19.48
N LYS A 304 17.69 13.93 -18.22
CA LYS A 304 18.34 13.24 -17.10
C LYS A 304 17.77 11.83 -16.99
N ALA A 305 18.65 10.84 -16.90
CA ALA A 305 18.33 9.46 -16.56
C ALA A 305 19.06 9.08 -15.27
N LEU A 306 18.49 8.17 -14.50
CA LEU A 306 19.11 7.60 -13.30
C LEU A 306 19.65 6.21 -13.62
N PRO A 307 20.76 5.79 -12.98
CA PRO A 307 21.12 4.38 -12.91
C PRO A 307 19.91 3.57 -12.44
N CYS A 308 19.56 2.55 -13.21
CA CYS A 308 18.34 1.77 -13.03
C CYS A 308 18.61 0.31 -13.39
N PHE A 309 18.17 -0.62 -12.54
CA PHE A 309 18.28 -2.05 -12.83
C PHE A 309 17.15 -2.84 -12.18
N GLU A 310 17.04 -4.10 -12.57
CA GLU A 310 16.08 -5.05 -12.02
C GLU A 310 16.81 -6.15 -11.27
N GLN A 311 16.38 -6.43 -10.03
CA GLN A 311 16.92 -7.49 -9.19
C GLN A 311 15.89 -7.93 -8.15
N GLU A 312 15.79 -9.25 -7.91
CA GLU A 312 14.93 -9.85 -6.87
C GLU A 312 13.45 -9.40 -6.95
N GLY A 313 12.95 -9.26 -8.18
CA GLY A 313 11.57 -8.87 -8.47
C GLY A 313 11.27 -7.39 -8.18
N MET A 314 12.30 -6.55 -8.07
CA MET A 314 12.19 -5.12 -7.82
C MET A 314 12.96 -4.31 -8.87
N ILE A 315 12.44 -3.12 -9.18
CA ILE A 315 13.13 -2.09 -9.96
C ILE A 315 13.83 -1.14 -9.00
N TRP A 316 15.13 -0.98 -9.16
CA TRP A 316 16.01 -0.17 -8.32
C TRP A 316 16.50 1.05 -9.07
N ILE A 317 16.57 2.20 -8.39
CA ILE A 317 17.17 3.43 -8.92
C ILE A 317 18.18 4.03 -7.96
N TRP A 318 19.13 4.78 -8.52
CA TRP A 318 20.08 5.61 -7.77
C TRP A 318 19.79 7.09 -8.05
N PRO A 319 19.11 7.82 -7.15
CA PRO A 319 18.76 9.23 -7.37
C PRO A 319 19.89 10.21 -7.03
N GLY A 320 20.96 9.72 -6.39
CA GLY A 320 22.15 10.45 -6.01
C GLY A 320 23.00 10.91 -7.19
N ASP A 321 23.86 11.89 -6.94
CA ASP A 321 24.80 12.40 -7.94
C ASP A 321 26.19 11.74 -7.81
N ASP A 322 26.46 11.05 -6.70
CA ASP A 322 27.68 10.24 -6.53
C ASP A 322 27.60 8.94 -7.36
N PRO A 323 28.75 8.31 -7.72
CA PRO A 323 28.75 7.00 -8.35
C PRO A 323 27.99 5.96 -7.51
N PRO A 324 27.11 5.13 -8.12
CA PRO A 324 26.39 4.11 -7.40
C PRO A 324 27.31 3.11 -6.71
N THR A 325 26.97 2.74 -5.49
CA THR A 325 27.70 1.71 -4.76
C THR A 325 27.36 0.32 -5.30
N ALA A 326 28.28 -0.62 -5.18
CA ALA A 326 28.04 -2.02 -5.57
C ALA A 326 27.18 -2.80 -4.55
N ASN A 327 27.00 -2.25 -3.35
CA ASN A 327 26.30 -2.94 -2.27
C ASN A 327 24.80 -2.66 -2.36
N ILE A 328 24.02 -3.71 -2.66
CA ILE A 328 22.56 -3.69 -2.70
C ILE A 328 22.08 -4.74 -1.70
N PRO A 329 21.24 -4.37 -0.71
CA PRO A 329 20.74 -5.35 0.24
C PRO A 329 19.81 -6.34 -0.46
N SER A 330 19.93 -7.62 -0.12
CA SER A 330 18.95 -8.62 -0.56
C SER A 330 17.61 -8.41 0.16
N LEU A 331 16.55 -8.42 -0.63
CA LEU A 331 15.14 -8.29 -0.25
C LEU A 331 14.31 -9.53 -0.65
N LEU A 332 14.99 -10.65 -0.96
CA LEU A 332 14.32 -11.94 -1.08
C LEU A 332 13.71 -12.32 0.27
N PRO A 333 12.51 -12.93 0.25
CA PRO A 333 11.96 -13.50 1.47
C PRO A 333 12.87 -14.65 1.96
N PRO A 334 12.86 -14.99 3.26
CA PRO A 334 13.65 -16.09 3.79
C PRO A 334 13.33 -17.42 3.08
N SER A 335 14.27 -18.36 3.15
CA SER A 335 14.07 -19.70 2.57
C SER A 335 12.79 -20.36 3.13
N GLY A 336 11.99 -20.96 2.27
CA GLY A 336 10.70 -21.58 2.61
C GLY A 336 9.49 -20.67 2.48
N PHE A 337 9.68 -19.35 2.40
CA PHE A 337 8.58 -18.41 2.21
C PHE A 337 8.20 -18.25 0.73
N GLN A 338 6.90 -18.06 0.47
CA GLN A 338 6.37 -17.74 -0.85
C GLN A 338 5.69 -16.38 -0.83
N ILE A 339 5.95 -15.57 -1.86
CA ILE A 339 5.28 -14.29 -2.05
C ILE A 339 3.79 -14.53 -2.36
N HIS A 340 2.93 -13.86 -1.60
CA HIS A 340 1.47 -13.95 -1.72
C HIS A 340 0.84 -12.63 -2.19
N ALA A 341 1.47 -11.50 -1.91
CA ALA A 341 1.00 -10.20 -2.37
C ALA A 341 2.17 -9.22 -2.55
N GLU A 342 2.06 -8.37 -3.56
CA GLU A 342 2.92 -7.21 -3.83
C GLU A 342 1.99 -6.03 -4.11
N ILE A 343 2.10 -4.96 -3.32
CA ILE A 343 1.16 -3.84 -3.32
C ILE A 343 1.95 -2.54 -3.28
N VAL A 344 1.57 -1.59 -4.13
CA VAL A 344 2.15 -0.24 -4.16
C VAL A 344 1.08 0.78 -3.81
N MET A 345 1.42 1.70 -2.90
CA MET A 345 0.53 2.76 -2.44
C MET A 345 1.26 4.11 -2.39
N GLU A 346 0.56 5.18 -2.74
CA GLU A 346 1.05 6.56 -2.62
C GLU A 346 0.38 7.19 -1.40
N LEU A 347 1.16 7.60 -0.40
CA LEU A 347 0.66 8.02 0.91
C LEU A 347 1.03 9.48 1.19
N PRO A 348 0.11 10.31 1.71
CA PRO A 348 0.32 11.73 1.96
C PRO A 348 1.06 12.01 3.28
N VAL A 349 2.12 11.26 3.53
CA VAL A 349 2.96 11.40 4.74
C VAL A 349 4.43 11.33 4.35
N GLU A 350 5.28 11.99 5.14
CA GLU A 350 6.72 11.90 5.00
C GLU A 350 7.20 10.48 5.31
N HIS A 351 8.20 10.01 4.55
CA HIS A 351 8.63 8.61 4.60
C HIS A 351 9.18 8.17 5.97
N GLY A 352 9.86 9.05 6.70
CA GLY A 352 10.44 8.77 8.01
C GLY A 352 9.38 8.67 9.11
N LEU A 353 8.29 9.43 9.01
CA LEU A 353 7.13 9.26 9.89
C LEU A 353 6.50 7.87 9.75
N LEU A 354 6.27 7.43 8.51
CA LEU A 354 5.73 6.10 8.25
C LEU A 354 6.72 5.01 8.69
N LEU A 355 8.01 5.20 8.42
CA LEU A 355 9.05 4.25 8.81
C LEU A 355 9.11 4.10 10.33
N ASP A 356 9.08 5.20 11.10
CA ASP A 356 9.04 5.14 12.57
C ASP A 356 7.80 4.41 13.08
N ASN A 357 6.62 4.65 12.50
CA ASN A 357 5.40 3.94 12.86
C ASN A 357 5.49 2.43 12.55
N LEU A 358 6.07 2.04 11.42
CA LEU A 358 6.30 0.63 11.08
C LEU A 358 7.35 -0.04 11.98
N LEU A 359 8.30 0.74 12.50
CA LEU A 359 9.33 0.29 13.43
C LEU A 359 8.87 0.26 14.89
N ASP A 360 7.63 0.66 15.18
CA ASP A 360 7.00 0.57 16.49
C ASP A 360 5.89 -0.48 16.44
N LEU A 361 5.84 -1.36 17.43
CA LEU A 361 4.77 -2.34 17.58
C LEU A 361 3.99 -2.12 18.90
N ALA A 362 4.46 -1.23 19.76
CA ALA A 362 3.78 -0.90 21.01
C ALA A 362 2.42 -0.25 20.78
N HIS A 363 2.21 0.42 19.63
CA HIS A 363 0.91 1.01 19.27
C HIS A 363 -0.13 -0.03 18.83
N ALA A 364 0.27 -1.26 18.52
CA ALA A 364 -0.61 -2.22 17.85
C ALA A 364 -1.90 -2.56 18.63
N PRO A 365 -1.86 -2.85 19.95
CA PRO A 365 -3.08 -3.12 20.72
C PRO A 365 -4.08 -1.95 20.77
N PHE A 366 -3.61 -0.73 20.55
CA PHE A 366 -4.43 0.48 20.62
C PHE A 366 -4.99 0.89 19.25
N THR A 367 -4.20 0.68 18.21
CA THR A 367 -4.51 1.15 16.84
C THR A 367 -5.23 0.08 16.04
N HIS A 368 -4.80 -1.18 16.17
CA HIS A 368 -5.25 -2.31 15.35
C HIS A 368 -6.34 -3.16 16.03
N THR A 369 -7.22 -2.50 16.77
CA THR A 369 -8.31 -3.13 17.54
C THR A 369 -9.36 -3.81 16.67
N SER A 370 -9.45 -3.45 15.38
CA SER A 370 -10.40 -4.02 14.41
C SER A 370 -9.77 -5.00 13.41
N THR A 371 -8.44 -5.19 13.47
CA THR A 371 -7.66 -6.01 12.54
C THR A 371 -6.85 -7.07 13.29
N PHE A 372 -5.52 -7.07 13.17
CA PHE A 372 -4.67 -8.16 13.63
C PHE A 372 -4.46 -8.15 15.15
N ALA A 373 -4.56 -6.98 15.80
CA ALA A 373 -4.43 -6.85 17.25
C ALA A 373 -5.77 -6.95 18.00
N LYS A 374 -6.86 -7.31 17.29
CA LYS A 374 -8.18 -7.46 17.91
C LYS A 374 -8.13 -8.49 19.04
N GLY A 375 -8.40 -8.03 20.26
CA GLY A 375 -8.42 -8.87 21.46
C GLY A 375 -7.04 -9.14 22.09
N TRP A 376 -5.99 -8.47 21.63
CA TRP A 376 -4.69 -8.52 22.31
C TRP A 376 -4.81 -7.84 23.68
N SER A 377 -4.24 -8.47 24.71
CA SER A 377 -4.08 -7.81 25.99
C SER A 377 -3.02 -6.71 25.88
N VAL A 378 -3.22 -5.60 26.58
CA VAL A 378 -2.20 -4.56 26.71
C VAL A 378 -1.17 -5.05 27.72
N PRO A 379 0.09 -5.33 27.32
CA PRO A 379 1.12 -5.76 28.25
C PRO A 379 1.50 -4.61 29.18
N SER A 380 1.91 -4.94 30.41
CA SER A 380 2.39 -3.94 31.38
C SER A 380 3.70 -3.27 30.93
N LEU A 381 4.49 -3.95 30.09
CA LEU A 381 5.73 -3.44 29.54
C LEU A 381 6.05 -4.12 28.19
N VAL A 382 6.34 -3.32 27.18
CA VAL A 382 6.88 -3.78 25.88
C VAL A 382 8.34 -3.43 25.79
N LYS A 383 9.17 -4.37 25.32
CA LYS A 383 10.60 -4.14 25.09
C LYS A 383 10.97 -4.50 23.67
N PHE A 384 11.80 -3.64 23.05
CA PHE A 384 12.51 -3.99 21.84
C PHE A 384 13.94 -4.44 22.20
N LEU A 385 14.19 -5.74 22.07
CA LEU A 385 15.48 -6.36 22.36
C LEU A 385 16.31 -6.38 21.09
N THR A 386 17.48 -5.73 21.14
CA THR A 386 18.35 -5.61 19.97
C THR A 386 19.82 -5.56 20.37
N PRO A 387 20.73 -6.23 19.60
CA PRO A 387 22.16 -6.13 19.78
C PRO A 387 22.64 -4.67 19.75
N GLN A 388 23.75 -4.35 20.41
CA GLN A 388 24.23 -2.96 20.51
C GLN A 388 24.54 -2.34 19.13
N SER A 389 25.01 -3.14 18.18
CA SER A 389 25.39 -2.75 16.83
C SER A 389 24.33 -3.01 15.75
N GLY A 390 23.22 -3.67 16.09
CA GLY A 390 22.22 -4.12 15.11
C GLY A 390 21.23 -3.03 14.69
N LEU A 391 20.69 -3.15 13.48
CA LEU A 391 19.44 -2.48 13.09
C LEU A 391 18.28 -3.48 13.09
N GLU A 392 18.44 -4.59 13.82
CA GLU A 392 17.50 -5.69 13.92
C GLU A 392 17.25 -6.03 15.39
N GLY A 393 16.10 -6.61 15.68
CA GLY A 393 15.76 -7.05 17.02
C GLY A 393 14.41 -7.74 17.07
N TYR A 394 13.96 -8.01 18.29
CA TYR A 394 12.77 -8.77 18.58
C TYR A 394 11.92 -8.04 19.61
N TRP A 395 10.59 -8.09 19.43
CA TRP A 395 9.61 -7.50 20.32
C TRP A 395 9.25 -8.46 21.47
N ASP A 396 9.32 -8.03 22.72
CA ASP A 396 8.86 -8.82 23.87
C ASP A 396 7.59 -8.14 24.44
N PRO A 397 6.43 -8.83 24.53
CA PRO A 397 6.21 -10.30 24.39
C PRO A 397 5.71 -10.78 23.01
N TYR A 398 5.72 -9.93 21.99
CA TYR A 398 5.13 -10.26 20.68
C TYR A 398 6.09 -11.10 19.81
N PRO A 399 5.66 -12.23 19.21
CA PRO A 399 6.51 -13.09 18.36
C PRO A 399 6.89 -12.41 17.02
N ILE A 400 7.58 -11.28 17.06
CA ILE A 400 7.86 -10.42 15.92
C ILE A 400 9.33 -10.02 15.94
N ASP A 401 10.06 -10.51 14.94
CA ASP A 401 11.38 -10.00 14.58
C ASP A 401 11.22 -8.84 13.61
N MET A 402 12.06 -7.81 13.77
CA MET A 402 12.02 -6.61 12.94
C MET A 402 13.42 -6.09 12.65
N GLU A 403 13.65 -5.67 11.41
CA GLU A 403 14.91 -5.14 10.92
C GLU A 403 14.68 -3.88 10.08
N PHE A 404 15.43 -2.83 10.37
CA PHE A 404 15.60 -1.67 9.51
C PHE A 404 16.82 -1.87 8.60
N LYS A 405 16.58 -1.90 7.29
CA LYS A 405 17.62 -1.86 6.26
C LYS A 405 17.68 -0.46 5.65
N PRO A 406 18.83 0.24 5.75
CA PRO A 406 19.02 1.51 5.06
C PRO A 406 18.75 1.42 3.55
N PRO A 407 18.20 2.48 2.93
CA PRO A 407 17.87 3.77 3.55
C PRO A 407 16.43 3.87 4.08
N CYS A 408 15.51 3.01 3.63
CA CYS A 408 14.07 3.19 3.85
C CYS A 408 13.28 1.88 3.87
N ILE A 409 13.90 0.79 4.31
CA ILE A 409 13.35 -0.56 4.20
C ILE A 409 13.13 -1.12 5.61
N VAL A 410 11.93 -1.67 5.84
CA VAL A 410 11.57 -2.37 7.08
C VAL A 410 11.19 -3.80 6.72
N LEU A 411 11.85 -4.75 7.37
CA LEU A 411 11.53 -6.16 7.30
C LEU A 411 10.94 -6.59 8.64
N SER A 412 9.86 -7.36 8.61
CA SER A 412 9.31 -8.00 9.79
C SER A 412 8.98 -9.46 9.53
N THR A 413 9.20 -10.30 10.53
CA THR A 413 8.78 -11.71 10.52
C THR A 413 7.94 -11.94 11.76
N ILE A 414 6.66 -12.23 11.54
CA ILE A 414 5.64 -12.39 12.56
C ILE A 414 5.30 -13.87 12.69
N GLY A 415 5.49 -14.43 13.88
CA GLY A 415 5.01 -15.75 14.25
C GLY A 415 3.50 -15.72 14.49
N ILE A 416 2.75 -16.52 13.72
CA ILE A 416 1.31 -16.68 13.88
C ILE A 416 1.09 -17.84 14.83
N SER A 417 0.96 -17.56 16.13
CA SER A 417 0.39 -18.52 17.09
C SER A 417 -1.13 -18.56 16.94
N LYS A 418 -1.80 -19.63 17.40
CA LYS A 418 -3.28 -19.70 17.38
C LYS A 418 -3.85 -18.42 18.02
N PRO A 419 -4.84 -17.74 17.40
CA PRO A 419 -5.36 -16.46 17.87
C PRO A 419 -5.81 -16.59 19.34
N GLY A 420 -5.14 -15.87 20.24
CA GLY A 420 -5.44 -15.87 21.68
C GLY A 420 -4.37 -16.47 22.61
N LYS A 421 -3.21 -16.94 22.11
CA LYS A 421 -2.05 -17.32 22.95
C LYS A 421 -0.81 -16.53 22.56
N LEU A 422 -0.80 -15.25 22.92
CA LEU A 422 0.37 -14.37 22.81
C LEU A 422 1.08 -14.28 24.16
N GLU A 423 1.48 -15.42 24.72
CA GLU A 423 2.27 -15.44 25.95
C GLU A 423 3.72 -15.74 25.60
N GLY A 424 4.49 -14.69 25.30
CA GLY A 424 5.96 -14.68 25.38
C GLY A 424 6.73 -15.67 24.50
N GLN A 425 6.08 -16.27 23.49
CA GLN A 425 6.75 -17.20 22.57
C GLN A 425 7.67 -16.42 21.64
N SER A 426 8.89 -16.90 21.44
CA SER A 426 9.79 -16.34 20.42
C SER A 426 9.20 -16.57 19.02
N THR A 427 9.50 -15.70 18.05
CA THR A 427 9.17 -15.94 16.64
C THR A 427 9.57 -17.36 16.22
N LYS A 428 10.76 -17.82 16.62
CA LYS A 428 11.30 -19.15 16.27
C LYS A 428 10.49 -20.33 16.80
N GLU A 429 9.67 -20.11 17.83
CA GLU A 429 8.84 -21.14 18.46
C GLU A 429 7.49 -21.28 17.75
N CYS A 430 7.16 -20.35 16.86
CA CYS A 430 5.94 -20.41 16.06
C CYS A 430 6.08 -21.43 14.92
N THR A 431 4.97 -22.08 14.58
CA THR A 431 4.94 -23.08 13.49
C THR A 431 4.72 -22.47 12.11
N THR A 432 4.16 -21.26 12.06
CA THR A 432 3.74 -20.58 10.84
C THR A 432 4.08 -19.10 10.95
N HIS A 433 4.57 -18.53 9.86
CA HIS A 433 5.11 -17.18 9.85
C HIS A 433 4.61 -16.36 8.68
N LEU A 434 4.42 -15.08 8.95
CA LEU A 434 4.21 -14.04 7.97
C LEU A 434 5.47 -13.18 7.90
N HIS A 435 6.10 -13.13 6.74
CA HIS A 435 7.20 -12.22 6.46
C HIS A 435 6.70 -11.03 5.63
N GLN A 436 7.03 -9.82 6.06
CA GLN A 436 6.62 -8.58 5.41
C GLN A 436 7.84 -7.74 5.07
N LEU A 437 7.79 -7.15 3.88
CA LEU A 437 8.74 -6.14 3.42
C LEU A 437 7.96 -4.85 3.16
N HIS A 438 8.39 -3.77 3.80
CA HIS A 438 7.89 -2.43 3.58
C HIS A 438 9.04 -1.54 3.09
N VAL A 439 8.84 -0.83 1.98
CA VAL A 439 9.77 0.19 1.47
C VAL A 439 9.05 1.53 1.50
N CYS A 440 9.52 2.46 2.32
CA CYS A 440 8.96 3.81 2.42
C CYS A 440 9.80 4.78 1.55
N LEU A 441 9.55 4.80 0.24
CA LEU A 441 10.33 5.62 -0.69
C LEU A 441 10.05 7.12 -0.46
N PRO A 442 11.08 7.96 -0.22
CA PRO A 442 10.92 9.41 -0.12
C PRO A 442 10.50 10.05 -1.45
N SER A 443 9.20 10.29 -1.61
CA SER A 443 8.65 10.96 -2.80
C SER A 443 8.73 12.48 -2.67
N SER A 444 8.24 13.05 -1.58
CA SER A 444 8.39 14.47 -1.21
C SER A 444 8.46 14.60 0.31
N ARG A 445 8.50 15.82 0.84
CA ARG A 445 8.43 16.05 2.30
C ARG A 445 7.05 15.80 2.92
N GLN A 446 6.05 15.50 2.10
CA GLN A 446 4.66 15.23 2.53
C GLN A 446 4.07 14.01 1.82
N LYS A 447 4.90 13.24 1.12
CA LYS A 447 4.47 12.09 0.33
C LYS A 447 5.52 11.01 0.37
N THR A 448 5.08 9.78 0.50
CA THR A 448 5.91 8.58 0.42
C THR A 448 5.22 7.57 -0.48
N ARG A 449 6.00 6.86 -1.27
CA ARG A 449 5.51 5.69 -2.02
C ARG A 449 5.86 4.44 -1.22
N LEU A 450 4.85 3.71 -0.77
CA LEU A 450 4.99 2.48 -0.01
C LEU A 450 4.95 1.27 -0.95
N LEU A 451 6.02 0.47 -0.99
CA LEU A 451 5.98 -0.88 -1.56
C LEU A 451 5.82 -1.87 -0.40
N TYR A 452 4.79 -2.70 -0.47
CA TYR A 452 4.50 -3.74 0.51
C TYR A 452 4.53 -5.10 -0.16
N ARG A 453 5.35 -6.02 0.35
CA ARG A 453 5.38 -7.43 -0.07
C ARG A 453 5.09 -8.32 1.11
N MET A 454 4.12 -9.21 0.92
CA MET A 454 3.68 -10.19 1.90
C MET A 454 4.12 -11.59 1.46
N SER A 455 4.80 -12.32 2.34
CA SER A 455 5.23 -13.69 2.09
C SER A 455 4.87 -14.61 3.25
N LEU A 456 4.44 -15.84 2.98
CA LEU A 456 4.06 -16.83 3.99
C LEU A 456 4.89 -18.10 3.79
N ASP A 457 5.27 -18.76 4.89
CA ASP A 457 5.89 -20.10 4.85
C ASP A 457 4.84 -21.24 4.88
N PHE A 458 3.57 -20.88 4.95
CA PHE A 458 2.42 -21.78 4.96
C PHE A 458 1.41 -21.42 3.86
N ALA A 459 0.44 -22.32 3.66
CA ALA A 459 -0.68 -22.12 2.73
C ALA A 459 -0.30 -21.71 1.29
N PRO A 460 0.68 -22.36 0.64
CA PRO A 460 1.18 -21.96 -0.69
C PRO A 460 0.10 -22.03 -1.80
N ILE A 461 -0.99 -22.75 -1.55
CA ILE A 461 -2.12 -22.87 -2.46
C ILE A 461 -2.90 -21.54 -2.58
N LEU A 462 -2.86 -20.66 -1.56
CA LEU A 462 -3.62 -19.41 -1.55
C LEU A 462 -3.22 -18.45 -2.67
N LYS A 463 -1.97 -18.49 -3.15
CA LYS A 463 -1.53 -17.66 -4.28
C LYS A 463 -2.21 -18.03 -5.61
N HIS A 464 -2.77 -19.24 -5.71
CA HIS A 464 -3.43 -19.74 -6.92
C HIS A 464 -4.94 -19.59 -6.87
N VAL A 465 -5.50 -19.18 -5.72
CA VAL A 465 -6.93 -18.97 -5.59
C VAL A 465 -7.30 -17.67 -6.32
N PRO A 466 -8.24 -17.70 -7.28
CA PRO A 466 -8.65 -16.51 -8.02
C PRO A 466 -9.07 -15.37 -7.09
N PHE A 467 -8.72 -14.14 -7.46
CA PHE A 467 -9.07 -12.90 -6.75
C PHE A 467 -8.48 -12.73 -5.34
N MET A 468 -7.63 -13.63 -4.85
CA MET A 468 -6.98 -13.47 -3.54
C MET A 468 -6.13 -12.21 -3.43
N GLU A 469 -5.55 -11.75 -4.54
CA GLU A 469 -4.80 -10.49 -4.60
C GLU A 469 -5.64 -9.28 -4.12
N TYR A 470 -6.94 -9.23 -4.47
CA TYR A 470 -7.84 -8.17 -4.02
C TYR A 470 -8.14 -8.27 -2.53
N LEU A 471 -8.27 -9.49 -2.02
CA LEU A 471 -8.48 -9.72 -0.59
C LEU A 471 -7.25 -9.29 0.21
N TRP A 472 -6.05 -9.67 -0.22
CA TRP A 472 -4.80 -9.25 0.41
C TRP A 472 -4.63 -7.74 0.37
N ARG A 473 -4.93 -7.12 -0.76
CA ARG A 473 -4.93 -5.67 -0.90
C ARG A 473 -5.91 -5.01 0.04
N HIS A 474 -7.14 -5.51 0.14
CA HIS A 474 -8.13 -4.98 1.07
C HIS A 474 -7.68 -5.06 2.53
N PHE A 475 -7.11 -6.19 2.96
CA PHE A 475 -6.58 -6.32 4.33
C PHE A 475 -5.40 -5.38 4.58
N ALA A 476 -4.45 -5.30 3.64
CA ALA A 476 -3.31 -4.40 3.74
C ALA A 476 -3.76 -2.93 3.83
N GLU A 477 -4.68 -2.50 2.97
CA GLU A 477 -5.26 -1.16 3.00
C GLU A 477 -6.02 -0.90 4.31
N LYS A 478 -6.76 -1.89 4.83
CA LYS A 478 -7.48 -1.73 6.10
C LYS A 478 -6.51 -1.50 7.27
N VAL A 479 -5.48 -2.32 7.40
CA VAL A 479 -4.46 -2.17 8.46
C VAL A 479 -3.72 -0.84 8.30
N LEU A 480 -3.26 -0.54 7.10
CA LEU A 480 -2.54 0.70 6.83
C LEU A 480 -3.39 1.95 7.11
N ASN A 481 -4.70 1.92 6.84
CA ASN A 481 -5.59 3.05 7.15
C ASN A 481 -5.82 3.24 8.66
N GLU A 482 -5.61 2.20 9.48
CA GLU A 482 -5.59 2.36 10.95
C GLU A 482 -4.35 3.14 11.40
N ASP A 483 -3.19 2.90 10.80
CA ASP A 483 -1.96 3.66 11.07
C ASP A 483 -2.02 5.07 10.46
N LEU A 484 -2.42 5.17 9.20
CA LEU A 484 -2.34 6.39 8.40
C LEU A 484 -3.13 7.53 9.05
N ARG A 485 -4.26 7.26 9.70
CA ARG A 485 -5.04 8.29 10.41
C ARG A 485 -4.22 8.98 11.51
N LEU A 486 -3.33 8.23 12.18
CA LEU A 486 -2.48 8.74 13.27
C LEU A 486 -1.31 9.51 12.70
N VAL A 487 -0.64 8.94 11.70
CA VAL A 487 0.55 9.51 11.07
C VAL A 487 0.20 10.79 10.29
N LEU A 488 -0.99 10.89 9.71
CA LEU A 488 -1.52 12.13 9.13
C LEU A 488 -1.60 13.27 10.14
N GLY A 489 -2.07 12.99 11.36
CA GLY A 489 -2.10 13.98 12.43
C GLY A 489 -0.70 14.41 12.87
N GLN A 490 0.27 13.49 12.88
CA GLN A 490 1.68 13.81 13.12
C GLN A 490 2.27 14.64 11.98
N GLN A 491 1.98 14.30 10.72
CA GLN A 491 2.42 15.05 9.55
C GLN A 491 1.95 16.51 9.61
N GLN A 492 0.70 16.76 10.00
CA GLN A 492 0.18 18.11 10.15
C GLN A 492 0.94 18.89 11.23
N ARG A 493 1.09 18.31 12.43
CA ARG A 493 1.86 18.92 13.52
C ARG A 493 3.31 19.19 13.12
N MET A 494 3.94 18.28 12.38
CA MET A 494 5.29 18.45 11.86
C MET A 494 5.40 19.62 10.87
N ILE A 495 4.38 19.84 10.04
CA ILE A 495 4.29 21.03 9.16
C ILE A 495 4.15 22.31 10.00
N ASP A 496 3.39 22.25 11.09
CA ASP A 496 3.19 23.37 12.02
C ASP A 496 4.45 23.66 12.89
N GLY A 497 5.51 22.86 12.75
CA GLY A 497 6.79 23.04 13.42
C GLY A 497 6.97 22.23 14.70
N GLU A 498 6.00 21.36 15.03
CA GLU A 498 6.11 20.46 16.18
C GLU A 498 7.15 19.37 15.98
N ASN A 499 7.74 18.95 17.09
CA ASN A 499 8.71 17.88 17.11
C ASN A 499 8.04 16.54 17.38
N VAL A 500 7.67 15.85 16.30
CA VAL A 500 7.02 14.51 16.32
C VAL A 500 7.92 13.38 16.83
N TRP A 501 9.21 13.65 17.06
CA TRP A 501 10.22 12.69 17.52
C TRP A 501 10.75 13.00 18.92
N ASN A 502 9.99 13.78 19.69
CA ASN A 502 10.33 14.13 21.06
C ASN A 502 10.14 12.94 22.02
N TRP A 503 10.86 12.96 23.15
CA TRP A 503 10.68 12.05 24.29
C TRP A 503 10.67 10.53 24.00
N PRO A 504 11.72 9.98 23.36
CA PRO A 504 11.77 8.54 23.10
C PRO A 504 11.84 7.74 24.41
N VAL A 505 11.10 6.63 24.45
CA VAL A 505 11.05 5.67 25.55
C VAL A 505 11.71 4.34 25.16
N SER A 506 11.62 3.32 26.02
CA SER A 506 12.41 2.09 25.88
C SER A 506 12.08 1.26 24.63
N TYR A 507 10.85 1.29 24.16
CA TYR A 507 10.43 0.54 22.97
C TYR A 507 10.77 1.27 21.65
N ASP A 508 11.00 2.59 21.68
CA ASP A 508 11.40 3.38 20.49
C ASP A 508 12.84 3.11 20.03
N LYS A 509 13.52 2.11 20.60
CA LYS A 509 14.96 1.89 20.42
C LYS A 509 15.34 1.71 18.94
N LEU A 510 14.50 1.07 18.14
CA LEU A 510 14.76 0.88 16.71
C LEU A 510 14.55 2.18 15.92
N GLY A 511 13.44 2.90 16.15
CA GLY A 511 13.20 4.22 15.57
C GLY A 511 14.29 5.23 15.91
N VAL A 512 14.75 5.27 17.17
CA VAL A 512 15.89 6.11 17.59
C VAL A 512 17.17 5.77 16.82
N ARG A 513 17.42 4.49 16.52
CA ARG A 513 18.59 4.09 15.71
C ARG A 513 18.47 4.51 14.25
N TYR A 514 17.26 4.41 13.68
CA TYR A 514 16.98 4.99 12.36
C TYR A 514 17.27 6.49 12.34
N ARG A 515 16.74 7.26 13.30
CA ARG A 515 16.97 8.72 13.40
C ARG A 515 18.46 9.05 13.53
N GLN A 516 19.20 8.32 14.36
CA GLN A 516 20.66 8.48 14.49
C GLN A 516 21.41 8.17 13.18
N TRP A 517 20.99 7.14 12.46
CA TRP A 517 21.53 6.81 11.15
C TRP A 517 21.25 7.92 10.13
N ARG A 518 20.00 8.39 10.04
CA ARG A 518 19.56 9.49 9.15
C ARG A 518 20.35 10.77 9.44
N ASP A 519 20.44 11.18 10.70
CA ASP A 519 21.24 12.35 11.11
C ASP A 519 22.73 12.22 10.79
N SER A 520 23.27 11.00 10.75
CA SER A 520 24.66 10.76 10.37
C SER A 520 24.86 10.92 8.87
N VAL A 521 23.91 10.44 8.06
CA VAL A 521 23.86 10.62 6.60
C VAL A 521 23.75 12.10 6.26
N ASP A 522 22.81 12.82 6.87
CA ASP A 522 22.57 14.24 6.61
C ASP A 522 23.75 15.14 7.03
N ARG A 523 24.63 14.66 7.92
CA ARG A 523 25.88 15.34 8.29
C ARG A 523 27.07 14.97 7.40
N GLY A 524 26.89 14.10 6.41
CA GLY A 524 27.96 13.63 5.53
C GLY A 524 29.03 12.80 6.26
N SER A 525 28.63 12.05 7.29
CA SER A 525 29.60 11.30 8.11
C SER A 525 30.26 10.18 7.31
N LYS A 526 31.60 10.11 7.35
CA LYS A 526 32.39 9.09 6.62
C LYS A 526 32.07 7.64 7.06
N ARG A 527 31.63 7.46 8.31
CA ARG A 527 31.23 6.16 8.86
C ARG A 527 29.83 6.31 9.43
N LEU A 528 28.89 5.58 8.84
CA LEU A 528 27.51 5.54 9.34
C LEU A 528 27.43 4.66 10.58
N PRO A 529 26.57 4.99 11.55
CA PRO A 529 26.36 4.14 12.71
C PRO A 529 25.68 2.84 12.29
N PHE A 530 25.89 1.77 13.06
CA PHE A 530 25.25 0.46 12.86
C PHE A 530 25.54 -0.24 11.52
N THR A 531 26.46 0.28 10.71
CA THR A 531 27.03 -0.50 9.60
C THR A 531 27.96 -1.56 10.19
N LYS A 532 27.72 -2.83 9.85
CA LYS A 532 28.67 -3.92 10.13
C LYS A 532 30.03 -3.48 9.57
N SER A 533 31.07 -3.45 10.41
CA SER A 533 32.44 -3.26 9.91
C SER A 533 32.70 -4.34 8.85
N PRO A 534 33.40 -4.00 7.74
CA PRO A 534 33.68 -4.95 6.68
C PRO A 534 34.39 -6.21 7.19
#